data_AF-A0A009QIA6-F1
#
_entry.id   AF-A0A009QIA6-F1
#
_cell.length_a   1.000
_cell.length_b   1.000
_cell.length_c   1.000
_cell.angle_alpha   90.00
_cell.angle_beta   90.00
_cell.angle_gamma   90.00
#
_symmetry.space_group_name_H-M   'P 1'
#
loop_
_entity.id
_entity.type
_entity.pdbx_description
1 polymer ?
#
loop_
_entity_poly.entity_id
_entity_poly.type
_entity_poly.pdbx_seq_one_letter_code
_entity_poly.pdbx_strand_id
1 'polypeptide(L)'
;VYFEVTKFEKYGRLSGRKLDDMQAGASERVDVEVEKKHPFDFVLWKHAKENEPSWASPWGNGRPGWHIECSAMSTCCLGNHFDIHGGGSDLMFPHHENEIAQSEASTGEQYVNYWMHVGFINVDGEKMSKSLGNFFTIRDVMEKFHPEVIRYFIVSSHYRSPVNFSDVALKEAKTSLTRFYHSFKAYQQVYGQKTTETLDQSFIERFNNAMCDDFNTAEAMAVLFELNKELNRAVKEEQADQATVLYSTLRHLTNILGLVQHNVDDFLKSDIGQEALALSDAEIEDFIQQRVDAKKAKDFAKADGIRQSLLDQGVVLEDTRQGTVWRRAD
;
A
#
# COMPACT_ATOMS: atom_id res chain seq x y z
N VAL A 1 14.51 -29.29 20.41
CA VAL A 1 15.81 -29.02 19.75
C VAL A 1 16.01 -27.52 19.68
N TYR A 2 17.18 -27.03 20.11
CA TYR A 2 17.51 -25.59 20.15
C TYR A 2 18.73 -25.28 19.28
N PHE A 3 18.77 -24.06 18.75
CA PHE A 3 19.96 -23.46 18.18
C PHE A 3 20.78 -22.81 19.30
N GLU A 4 22.07 -23.15 19.38
CA GLU A 4 22.99 -22.63 20.40
C GLU A 4 23.64 -21.34 19.87
N VAL A 5 23.08 -20.17 20.22
CA VAL A 5 23.45 -18.90 19.58
C VAL A 5 24.90 -18.50 19.84
N THR A 6 25.46 -18.92 20.97
CA THR A 6 26.84 -18.63 21.37
C THR A 6 27.89 -19.31 20.47
N LYS A 7 27.49 -20.32 19.67
CA LYS A 7 28.37 -20.97 18.69
C LYS A 7 28.40 -20.30 17.33
N PHE A 8 27.51 -19.34 17.09
CA PHE A 8 27.47 -18.58 15.85
C PHE A 8 28.06 -17.18 16.08
N GLU A 9 29.36 -17.03 15.82
CA GLU A 9 30.11 -15.79 16.11
C GLU A 9 29.52 -14.53 15.47
N LYS A 10 28.78 -14.69 14.36
CA LYS A 10 28.18 -13.59 13.60
C LYS A 10 26.77 -13.19 14.09
N TYR A 11 26.27 -13.79 15.17
CA TYR A 11 24.91 -13.55 15.67
C TYR A 11 24.72 -12.09 16.11
N GLY A 12 23.64 -11.45 15.66
CA GLY A 12 23.32 -10.06 16.01
C GLY A 12 23.82 -9.03 14.98
N ARG A 13 24.50 -9.46 13.90
CA ARG A 13 25.08 -8.55 12.91
C ARG A 13 24.03 -7.78 12.11
N LEU A 14 22.84 -8.34 11.90
CA LEU A 14 21.79 -7.66 11.12
C LEU A 14 21.16 -6.54 11.94
N SER A 15 20.82 -6.84 13.19
CA SER A 15 20.20 -5.91 14.14
C SER A 15 21.19 -4.96 14.81
N GLY A 16 22.50 -5.22 14.70
CA GLY A 16 23.55 -4.48 15.39
C GLY A 16 23.63 -4.76 16.91
N ARG A 17 22.91 -5.77 17.41
CA ARG A 17 22.84 -6.10 18.83
C ARG A 17 23.92 -7.10 19.22
N LYS A 18 24.60 -6.88 20.35
CA LYS A 18 25.53 -7.86 20.92
C LYS A 18 24.84 -8.72 21.97
N LEU A 19 25.20 -10.00 22.04
CA LEU A 19 24.62 -10.94 23.02
C LEU A 19 24.76 -10.44 24.47
N ASP A 20 25.91 -9.87 24.82
CA ASP A 20 26.18 -9.34 26.16
C ASP A 20 25.24 -8.18 26.54
N ASP A 21 25.02 -7.25 25.59
CA ASP A 21 24.13 -6.09 25.79
C ASP A 21 22.66 -6.51 25.94
N MET A 22 22.26 -7.57 25.24
CA MET A 22 20.90 -8.08 25.28
C MET A 22 20.60 -8.85 26.59
N GLN A 23 21.58 -9.54 27.17
CA GLN A 23 21.43 -10.24 28.45
C GLN A 23 21.17 -9.27 29.61
N ALA A 24 21.82 -8.10 29.62
CA ALA A 24 21.62 -7.09 30.66
C ALA A 24 20.15 -6.62 30.73
N GLY A 25 19.49 -6.43 29.58
CA GLY A 25 18.08 -6.00 29.50
C GLY A 25 17.03 -7.11 29.58
N ALA A 26 17.40 -8.37 29.29
CA ALA A 26 16.48 -9.51 29.38
C ALA A 26 16.27 -10.02 30.81
N SER A 27 17.15 -9.65 31.74
CA SER A 27 17.12 -10.06 33.15
C SER A 27 15.83 -9.70 33.91
N GLU A 28 14.96 -8.83 33.35
CA GLU A 28 13.66 -8.44 33.93
C GLU A 28 12.44 -9.19 33.34
N ARG A 29 12.59 -10.04 32.32
CA ARG A 29 11.45 -10.69 31.60
C ARG A 29 11.60 -12.20 31.40
N VAL A 30 12.45 -12.89 32.15
CA VAL A 30 12.68 -14.32 31.93
C VAL A 30 11.61 -15.16 32.65
N ASP A 31 10.61 -15.62 31.91
CA ASP A 31 9.95 -16.88 32.25
C ASP A 31 11.00 -17.99 32.12
N VAL A 32 11.26 -18.70 33.21
CA VAL A 32 12.37 -19.65 33.36
C VAL A 32 12.08 -20.92 32.53
N GLU A 33 12.37 -20.88 31.22
CA GLU A 33 12.53 -22.11 30.42
C GLU A 33 13.88 -22.75 30.81
N VAL A 34 13.81 -23.73 31.71
CA VAL A 34 14.92 -24.36 32.45
C VAL A 34 15.94 -25.11 31.56
N GLU A 35 15.71 -25.23 30.24
CA GLU A 35 16.48 -26.13 29.35
C GLU A 35 17.45 -25.44 28.38
N LYS A 36 17.47 -24.11 28.30
CA LYS A 36 18.38 -23.39 27.40
C LYS A 36 19.77 -23.25 28.01
N LYS A 37 20.83 -23.40 27.20
CA LYS A 37 22.20 -23.11 27.64
C LYS A 37 22.45 -21.61 27.71
N HIS A 38 21.76 -20.85 26.85
CA HIS A 38 21.82 -19.40 26.79
C HIS A 38 20.40 -18.80 26.64
N PRO A 39 20.07 -17.66 27.27
CA PRO A 39 18.71 -17.08 27.24
C PRO A 39 18.17 -16.81 25.83
N PHE A 40 19.07 -16.54 24.88
CA PHE A 40 18.75 -16.28 23.47
C PHE A 40 18.76 -17.52 22.57
N ASP A 41 19.03 -18.71 23.11
CA ASP A 41 18.85 -19.96 22.36
C ASP A 41 17.38 -20.09 21.94
N PHE A 42 17.15 -20.42 20.68
CA PHE A 42 15.81 -20.47 20.10
C PHE A 42 15.49 -21.86 19.56
N VAL A 43 14.19 -22.18 19.56
CA VAL A 43 13.71 -23.51 19.18
C VAL A 43 13.85 -23.72 17.68
N LEU A 44 14.47 -24.83 17.28
CA LEU A 44 14.45 -25.35 15.90
C LEU A 44 13.29 -26.34 15.72
N TRP A 45 13.09 -27.21 16.70
CA TRP A 45 12.02 -28.21 16.70
C TRP A 45 11.40 -28.31 18.09
N LYS A 46 10.08 -28.10 18.16
CA LYS A 46 9.30 -28.13 19.40
C LYS A 46 8.50 -29.42 19.49
N HIS A 47 8.64 -30.14 20.59
CA HIS A 47 7.76 -31.28 20.88
C HIS A 47 6.29 -30.84 20.89
N ALA A 48 5.44 -31.66 20.27
CA ALA A 48 4.00 -31.42 20.25
C ALA A 48 3.38 -31.83 21.58
N LYS A 49 2.45 -31.01 22.08
CA LYS A 49 1.58 -31.44 23.18
C LYS A 49 0.54 -32.43 22.65
N GLU A 50 -0.09 -33.15 23.57
CA GLU A 50 -1.20 -34.03 23.25
C GLU A 50 -2.31 -33.24 22.53
N ASN A 51 -2.75 -33.72 21.36
CA ASN A 51 -3.73 -33.10 20.47
C ASN A 51 -3.28 -31.85 19.68
N GLU A 52 -2.00 -31.50 19.66
CA GLU A 52 -1.47 -30.52 18.70
C GLU A 52 -1.10 -31.21 17.37
N PRO A 53 -1.19 -30.50 16.21
CA PRO A 53 -0.62 -30.98 14.96
C PRO A 53 0.85 -31.33 15.13
N SER A 54 1.26 -32.50 14.62
CA SER A 54 2.63 -32.98 14.76
C SER A 54 3.08 -33.83 13.58
N TRP A 55 4.39 -33.85 13.36
CA TRP A 55 5.07 -34.65 12.36
C TRP A 55 6.16 -35.49 13.02
N ALA A 56 6.41 -36.68 12.48
CA ALA A 56 7.51 -37.53 12.91
C ALA A 56 8.87 -36.90 12.56
N SER A 57 9.82 -36.99 13.47
CA SER A 57 11.20 -36.52 13.26
C SER A 57 12.19 -37.40 14.02
N PRO A 58 13.52 -37.31 13.74
CA PRO A 58 14.54 -38.00 14.52
C PRO A 58 14.54 -37.65 16.02
N TRP A 59 13.91 -36.55 16.39
CA TRP A 59 13.79 -36.09 17.78
C TRP A 59 12.38 -36.32 18.34
N GLY A 60 11.58 -37.19 17.72
CA GLY A 60 10.20 -37.49 18.10
C GLY A 60 9.16 -36.55 17.48
N ASN A 61 7.90 -36.82 17.79
CA ASN A 61 6.77 -36.06 17.22
C ASN A 61 6.78 -34.61 17.70
N GLY A 62 6.70 -33.68 16.75
CA GLY A 62 6.77 -32.26 17.02
C GLY A 62 6.39 -31.40 15.83
N ARG A 63 6.79 -30.13 15.89
CA ARG A 63 6.54 -29.13 14.86
C ARG A 63 7.74 -28.17 14.76
N PRO A 64 7.92 -27.50 13.62
CA PRO A 64 8.96 -26.48 13.47
C PRO A 64 8.86 -25.38 14.52
N GLY A 65 10.03 -24.84 14.90
CA GLY A 65 10.11 -23.57 15.61
C GLY A 65 9.84 -22.39 14.67
N TRP A 66 9.48 -21.24 15.23
CA TRP A 66 9.03 -20.07 14.46
C TRP A 66 9.97 -19.67 13.30
N HIS A 67 11.29 -19.76 13.49
CA HIS A 67 12.27 -19.25 12.52
C HIS A 67 12.65 -20.27 11.43
N ILE A 68 12.64 -21.57 11.75
CA ILE A 68 13.27 -22.59 10.88
C ILE A 68 12.53 -22.79 9.55
N GLU A 69 11.24 -22.48 9.51
CA GLU A 69 10.41 -22.62 8.32
C GLU A 69 10.93 -21.73 7.19
N CYS A 70 11.20 -20.45 7.48
CA CYS A 70 11.69 -19.48 6.50
C CYS A 70 13.04 -19.90 5.94
N SER A 71 14.03 -20.21 6.79
CA SER A 71 15.36 -20.68 6.35
C SER A 71 15.29 -21.96 5.51
N ALA A 72 14.48 -22.94 5.92
CA ALA A 72 14.38 -24.21 5.19
C ALA A 72 13.69 -24.02 3.82
N MET A 73 12.61 -23.26 3.76
CA MET A 73 11.86 -23.06 2.51
C MET A 73 12.61 -22.14 1.54
N SER A 74 13.20 -21.05 2.02
CA SER A 74 13.92 -20.10 1.17
C SER A 74 15.14 -20.75 0.53
N THR A 75 15.94 -21.49 1.30
CA THR A 75 17.12 -22.19 0.78
C THR A 75 16.75 -23.29 -0.21
N CYS A 76 15.65 -24.01 0.04
CA CYS A 76 15.12 -25.00 -0.89
C CYS A 76 14.67 -24.39 -2.23
N CYS A 77 14.03 -23.21 -2.19
CA CYS A 77 13.43 -22.60 -3.38
C CYS A 77 14.39 -21.69 -4.16
N LEU A 78 15.26 -20.97 -3.46
CA LEU A 78 16.10 -19.90 -4.00
C LEU A 78 17.60 -20.24 -3.99
N GLY A 79 17.97 -21.37 -3.36
CA GLY A 79 19.36 -21.75 -3.12
C GLY A 79 19.91 -21.21 -1.79
N ASN A 80 21.10 -21.66 -1.42
CA ASN A 80 21.75 -21.28 -0.16
C ASN A 80 22.06 -19.78 -0.04
N HIS A 81 22.13 -19.09 -1.18
CA HIS A 81 22.43 -17.67 -1.32
C HIS A 81 21.48 -17.02 -2.34
N PHE A 82 20.85 -15.91 -1.97
CA PHE A 82 19.99 -15.14 -2.88
C PHE A 82 20.02 -13.62 -2.61
N ASP A 83 19.40 -12.84 -3.50
CA ASP A 83 19.62 -11.40 -3.56
C ASP A 83 18.92 -10.59 -2.46
N ILE A 84 17.60 -10.69 -2.33
CA ILE A 84 16.81 -9.79 -1.48
C ILE A 84 15.90 -10.59 -0.54
N HIS A 85 15.93 -10.25 0.75
CA HIS A 85 14.98 -10.73 1.75
C HIS A 85 14.29 -9.56 2.46
N GLY A 86 12.96 -9.51 2.38
CA GLY A 86 12.14 -8.44 2.93
C GLY A 86 11.31 -8.83 4.14
N GLY A 87 10.92 -7.87 4.99
CA GLY A 87 9.96 -8.09 6.07
C GLY A 87 9.57 -6.82 6.83
N GLY A 88 8.71 -6.95 7.84
CA GLY A 88 8.44 -5.87 8.79
C GLY A 88 9.67 -5.52 9.63
N SER A 89 9.83 -4.27 10.04
CA SER A 89 10.94 -3.84 10.91
C SER A 89 11.00 -4.59 12.25
N ASP A 90 9.90 -5.13 12.75
CA ASP A 90 9.85 -6.05 13.90
C ASP A 90 10.47 -7.43 13.60
N LEU A 91 10.52 -7.86 12.35
CA LEU A 91 11.12 -9.14 11.97
C LEU A 91 12.65 -9.08 11.96
N MET A 92 13.26 -7.89 11.93
CA MET A 92 14.72 -7.75 11.99
C MET A 92 15.31 -8.51 13.18
N PHE A 93 14.68 -8.40 14.36
CA PHE A 93 15.07 -9.16 15.54
C PHE A 93 13.84 -9.62 16.34
N PRO A 94 13.75 -10.92 16.73
CA PRO A 94 14.78 -11.95 16.55
C PRO A 94 14.68 -12.71 15.22
N HIS A 95 13.64 -12.50 14.41
CA HIS A 95 13.26 -13.44 13.35
C HIS A 95 14.33 -13.58 12.24
N HIS A 96 14.63 -12.52 11.49
CA HIS A 96 15.61 -12.54 10.40
C HIS A 96 17.04 -12.80 10.91
N GLU A 97 17.38 -12.32 12.12
CA GLU A 97 18.66 -12.64 12.75
C GLU A 97 18.81 -14.16 12.99
N ASN A 98 17.75 -14.82 13.43
CA ASN A 98 17.72 -16.26 13.63
C ASN A 98 17.76 -17.02 12.30
N GLU A 99 17.11 -16.50 11.25
CA GLU A 99 17.20 -17.10 9.91
C GLU A 99 18.62 -17.06 9.34
N ILE A 100 19.33 -15.93 9.47
CA ILE A 100 20.74 -15.83 9.10
C ILE A 100 21.56 -16.88 9.86
N ALA A 101 21.35 -16.97 11.18
CA ALA A 101 22.10 -17.91 12.00
C ALA A 101 21.85 -19.37 11.59
N GLN A 102 20.59 -19.75 11.34
CA GLN A 102 20.21 -21.09 10.87
C GLN A 102 20.82 -21.40 9.50
N SER A 103 20.59 -20.52 8.52
CA SER A 103 21.00 -20.74 7.13
C SER A 103 22.52 -20.79 7.02
N GLU A 104 23.23 -19.76 7.49
CA GLU A 104 24.69 -19.69 7.33
C GLU A 104 25.44 -20.72 8.18
N ALA A 105 24.94 -21.09 9.36
CA ALA A 105 25.58 -22.14 10.15
C ALA A 105 25.41 -23.53 9.51
N SER A 106 24.30 -23.75 8.79
CA SER A 106 24.02 -25.04 8.15
C SER A 106 24.70 -25.20 6.78
N THR A 107 24.88 -24.10 6.03
CA THR A 107 25.45 -24.13 4.67
C THR A 107 26.92 -23.71 4.63
N GLY A 108 27.36 -22.85 5.56
CA GLY A 108 28.67 -22.19 5.52
C GLY A 108 28.76 -21.05 4.50
N GLU A 109 27.66 -20.70 3.84
CA GLU A 109 27.58 -19.68 2.79
C GLU A 109 26.92 -18.39 3.32
N GLN A 110 27.09 -17.27 2.60
CA GLN A 110 26.30 -16.07 2.87
C GLN A 110 24.84 -16.31 2.48
N TYR A 111 23.89 -16.00 3.37
CA TYR A 111 22.47 -16.27 3.12
C TYR A 111 21.81 -15.29 2.14
N VAL A 112 21.97 -13.97 2.36
CA VAL A 112 21.26 -12.91 1.61
C VAL A 112 22.19 -11.73 1.32
N ASN A 113 22.07 -11.08 0.15
CA ASN A 113 22.81 -9.86 -0.19
C ASN A 113 22.20 -8.59 0.43
N TYR A 114 20.89 -8.38 0.29
CA TYR A 114 20.19 -7.17 0.73
C TYR A 114 18.99 -7.51 1.62
N TRP A 115 18.93 -6.86 2.78
CA TRP A 115 17.79 -6.94 3.70
C TRP A 115 16.96 -5.68 3.60
N MET A 116 15.65 -5.83 3.40
CA MET A 116 14.71 -4.71 3.28
C MET A 116 13.63 -4.78 4.35
N HIS A 117 13.54 -3.74 5.18
CA HIS A 117 12.58 -3.69 6.28
C HIS A 117 11.61 -2.52 6.13
N VAL A 118 10.30 -2.81 6.11
CA VAL A 118 9.26 -1.76 6.05
C VAL A 118 9.04 -1.11 7.41
N GLY A 119 8.70 0.18 7.40
CA GLY A 119 8.32 0.94 8.58
C GLY A 119 7.01 0.45 9.20
N PHE A 120 6.79 0.78 10.47
CA PHE A 120 5.55 0.42 11.16
C PHE A 120 4.37 1.27 10.70
N ILE A 121 3.18 0.67 10.74
CA ILE A 121 1.92 1.40 10.71
C ILE A 121 1.50 1.70 12.15
N ASN A 122 1.43 2.98 12.48
CA ASN A 122 0.85 3.47 13.73
C ASN A 122 -0.62 3.82 13.50
N VAL A 123 -1.45 3.79 14.53
CA VAL A 123 -2.86 4.21 14.52
C VAL A 123 -3.00 5.34 15.52
N ASP A 124 -3.42 6.51 15.04
CA ASP A 124 -3.61 7.72 15.87
C ASP A 124 -2.39 8.07 16.74
N GLY A 125 -1.19 7.84 16.22
CA GLY A 125 0.08 8.10 16.92
C GLY A 125 0.57 6.99 17.84
N GLU A 126 -0.21 5.92 18.05
CA GLU A 126 0.17 4.74 18.83
C GLU A 126 0.49 3.54 17.95
N LYS A 127 1.30 2.60 18.43
CA LYS A 127 1.56 1.35 17.69
C LYS A 127 0.27 0.52 17.60
N MET A 128 -0.08 0.04 16.40
CA MET A 128 -1.22 -0.87 16.23
C MET A 128 -0.98 -2.17 17.01
N SER A 129 -1.92 -2.55 17.89
CA SER A 129 -1.86 -3.84 18.60
C SER A 129 -3.25 -4.34 18.99
N LYS A 130 -3.45 -5.66 18.98
CA LYS A 130 -4.71 -6.26 19.45
C LYS A 130 -5.01 -5.92 20.91
N SER A 131 -3.98 -5.77 21.75
CA SER A 131 -4.11 -5.45 23.17
C SER A 131 -4.63 -4.04 23.45
N LEU A 132 -4.35 -3.07 22.57
CA LEU A 132 -4.84 -1.70 22.70
C LEU A 132 -6.23 -1.49 22.07
N GLY A 133 -6.80 -2.52 21.43
CA GLY A 133 -8.09 -2.43 20.75
C GLY A 133 -8.06 -1.53 19.50
N ASN A 134 -6.90 -1.01 19.10
CA ASN A 134 -6.69 -0.13 17.94
C ASN A 134 -6.26 -0.91 16.67
N PHE A 135 -6.55 -2.21 16.60
CA PHE A 135 -6.21 -3.07 15.49
C PHE A 135 -7.36 -3.13 14.48
N PHE A 136 -7.06 -2.77 13.22
CA PHE A 136 -7.99 -2.87 12.11
C PHE A 136 -7.47 -3.89 11.11
N THR A 137 -8.35 -4.80 10.68
CA THR A 137 -8.02 -5.67 9.53
C THR A 137 -8.19 -4.90 8.24
N ILE A 138 -7.50 -5.33 7.18
CA ILE A 138 -7.70 -4.78 5.84
C ILE A 138 -9.18 -4.86 5.41
N ARG A 139 -9.91 -5.90 5.82
CA ARG A 139 -11.35 -6.03 5.53
C ARG A 139 -12.16 -4.93 6.20
N ASP A 140 -11.91 -4.66 7.48
CA ASP A 140 -12.61 -3.59 8.22
C ASP A 140 -12.36 -2.22 7.58
N VAL A 141 -11.13 -1.97 7.10
CA VAL A 141 -10.80 -0.71 6.41
C VAL A 141 -11.47 -0.63 5.04
N MET A 142 -11.54 -1.74 4.31
CA MET A 142 -12.18 -1.80 2.98
C MET A 142 -13.70 -1.61 3.02
N GLU A 143 -14.35 -1.84 4.17
CA GLU A 143 -15.76 -1.45 4.37
C GLU A 143 -15.94 0.07 4.35
N LYS A 144 -14.88 0.82 4.76
CA LYS A 144 -14.90 2.26 4.92
C LYS A 144 -14.12 3.03 3.87
N PHE A 145 -13.30 2.39 3.05
CA PHE A 145 -12.46 3.09 2.07
C PHE A 145 -12.23 2.20 0.87
N HIS A 146 -12.26 2.80 -0.33
CA HIS A 146 -11.95 2.08 -1.56
C HIS A 146 -10.55 1.46 -1.47
N PRO A 147 -10.33 0.19 -1.89
CA PRO A 147 -9.06 -0.50 -1.70
C PRO A 147 -7.85 0.23 -2.28
N GLU A 148 -8.05 0.91 -3.41
CA GLU A 148 -7.00 1.71 -4.04
C GLU A 148 -6.63 2.99 -3.26
N VAL A 149 -7.55 3.53 -2.45
CA VAL A 149 -7.24 4.63 -1.52
C VAL A 149 -6.28 4.14 -0.44
N ILE A 150 -6.50 2.93 0.09
CA ILE A 150 -5.59 2.31 1.06
C ILE A 150 -4.22 2.09 0.43
N ARG A 151 -4.18 1.62 -0.83
CA ARG A 151 -2.93 1.46 -1.59
C ARG A 151 -2.22 2.79 -1.78
N TYR A 152 -2.93 3.83 -2.23
CA TYR A 152 -2.38 5.18 -2.39
C TYR A 152 -1.78 5.69 -1.08
N PHE A 153 -2.51 5.54 0.04
CA PHE A 153 -2.03 5.92 1.36
C PHE A 153 -0.68 5.26 1.68
N ILE A 154 -0.55 3.95 1.47
CA ILE A 154 0.71 3.22 1.74
C ILE A 154 1.85 3.68 0.84
N VAL A 155 1.61 3.79 -0.48
CA VAL A 155 2.68 4.13 -1.44
C VAL A 155 3.03 5.62 -1.45
N SER A 156 2.20 6.49 -0.87
CA SER A 156 2.47 7.94 -0.79
C SER A 156 3.65 8.30 0.12
N SER A 157 4.09 7.36 0.96
CA SER A 157 5.21 7.53 1.89
C SER A 157 6.33 6.53 1.57
N HIS A 158 7.58 6.92 1.87
CA HIS A 158 8.72 6.02 1.70
C HIS A 158 8.55 4.74 2.54
N TYR A 159 8.77 3.56 1.97
CA TYR A 159 8.42 2.27 2.59
C TYR A 159 9.07 2.02 3.97
N ARG A 160 10.25 2.61 4.20
CA ARG A 160 11.00 2.55 5.48
C ARG A 160 10.49 3.50 6.55
N SER A 161 9.68 4.50 6.19
CA SER A 161 9.16 5.47 7.14
C SER A 161 7.97 4.90 7.89
N PRO A 162 7.82 5.18 9.19
CA PRO A 162 6.58 4.87 9.88
C PRO A 162 5.45 5.71 9.29
N VAL A 163 4.27 5.10 9.12
CA VAL A 163 3.09 5.77 8.57
C VAL A 163 2.00 5.80 9.63
N ASN A 164 1.35 6.95 9.80
CA ASN A 164 0.25 7.11 10.75
C ASN A 164 -1.09 6.90 10.05
N PHE A 165 -1.74 5.78 10.32
CA PHE A 165 -3.06 5.44 9.87
C PHE A 165 -4.12 6.17 10.70
N SER A 166 -5.03 6.86 10.00
CA SER A 166 -6.22 7.49 10.57
C SER A 166 -7.25 7.69 9.46
N ASP A 167 -8.52 7.86 9.85
CA ASP A 167 -9.59 8.20 8.89
C ASP A 167 -9.30 9.51 8.15
N VAL A 168 -8.64 10.48 8.82
CA VAL A 168 -8.24 11.76 8.20
C VAL A 168 -7.21 11.51 7.10
N ALA A 169 -6.16 10.74 7.37
CA ALA A 169 -5.13 10.44 6.39
C ALA A 169 -5.68 9.67 5.17
N LEU A 170 -6.63 8.75 5.39
CA LEU A 170 -7.28 8.03 4.29
C LEU A 170 -8.21 8.92 3.46
N LYS A 171 -8.90 9.89 4.07
CA LYS A 171 -9.68 10.89 3.34
C LYS A 171 -8.77 11.78 2.49
N GLU A 172 -7.63 12.24 3.03
CA GLU A 172 -6.64 13.00 2.27
C GLU A 172 -6.04 12.19 1.11
N ALA A 173 -5.77 10.90 1.34
CA ALA A 173 -5.36 9.96 0.31
C ALA A 173 -6.42 9.83 -0.79
N LYS A 174 -7.70 9.73 -0.43
CA LYS A 174 -8.81 9.68 -1.39
C LYS A 174 -8.84 10.95 -2.24
N THR A 175 -8.82 12.13 -1.62
CA THR A 175 -8.82 13.41 -2.33
C THR A 175 -7.65 13.51 -3.30
N SER A 176 -6.47 13.06 -2.87
CA SER A 176 -5.25 13.11 -3.68
C SER A 176 -5.29 12.13 -4.86
N LEU A 177 -5.75 10.90 -4.65
CA LEU A 177 -5.95 9.91 -5.71
C LEU A 177 -7.01 10.36 -6.72
N THR A 178 -8.10 10.96 -6.25
CA THR A 178 -9.22 11.44 -7.09
C THR A 178 -8.77 12.47 -8.12
N ARG A 179 -7.73 13.27 -7.82
CA ARG A 179 -7.14 14.21 -8.80
C ARG A 179 -6.58 13.54 -10.04
N PHE A 180 -6.04 12.33 -9.94
CA PHE A 180 -5.58 11.59 -11.12
C PHE A 180 -6.76 11.07 -11.94
N TYR A 181 -7.77 10.53 -11.27
CA TYR A 181 -9.01 10.09 -11.90
C TYR A 181 -9.73 11.23 -12.63
N HIS A 182 -9.76 12.44 -12.06
CA HIS A 182 -10.30 13.62 -12.74
C HIS A 182 -9.54 13.97 -14.02
N SER A 183 -8.21 13.95 -14.01
CA SER A 183 -7.43 14.22 -15.22
C SER A 183 -7.65 13.15 -16.29
N PHE A 184 -7.77 11.89 -15.89
CA PHE A 184 -8.09 10.79 -16.80
C PHE A 184 -9.48 11.01 -17.40
N LYS A 185 -10.48 11.37 -16.59
CA LYS A 185 -11.84 11.69 -17.06
C LYS A 185 -11.83 12.84 -18.05
N ALA A 186 -11.16 13.95 -17.72
CA ALA A 186 -11.07 15.13 -18.57
C ALA A 186 -10.43 14.81 -19.93
N TYR A 187 -9.34 14.04 -19.93
CA TYR A 187 -8.73 13.54 -21.17
C TYR A 187 -9.70 12.65 -21.95
N GLN A 188 -10.34 11.68 -21.28
CA GLN A 188 -11.23 10.70 -21.91
C GLN A 188 -12.48 11.33 -22.53
N GLN A 189 -13.01 12.41 -21.94
CA GLN A 189 -14.14 13.14 -22.50
C GLN A 189 -13.79 13.84 -23.83
N VAL A 190 -12.57 14.36 -23.98
CA VAL A 190 -12.16 15.11 -25.17
C VAL A 190 -11.61 14.18 -26.26
N TYR A 191 -10.78 13.21 -25.87
CA TYR A 191 -10.00 12.40 -26.81
C TYR A 191 -10.33 10.91 -26.78
N GLY A 192 -11.32 10.49 -25.98
CA GLY A 192 -11.60 9.08 -25.71
C GLY A 192 -10.46 8.42 -24.94
N GLN A 193 -10.38 7.09 -25.01
CA GLN A 193 -9.31 6.33 -24.35
C GLN A 193 -8.07 6.15 -25.24
N LYS A 194 -7.82 7.10 -26.16
CA LYS A 194 -6.68 7.01 -27.09
C LYS A 194 -5.37 7.00 -26.29
N THR A 195 -4.47 6.11 -26.66
CA THR A 195 -3.10 6.04 -26.12
C THR A 195 -2.10 6.03 -27.26
N THR A 196 -0.84 6.23 -26.90
CA THR A 196 0.32 6.12 -27.79
C THR A 196 1.44 5.34 -27.10
N GLU A 197 2.30 4.69 -27.88
CA GLU A 197 3.51 4.04 -27.37
C GLU A 197 4.62 5.04 -27.05
N THR A 198 4.57 6.24 -27.64
CA THR A 198 5.52 7.31 -27.37
C THR A 198 5.26 7.92 -26.00
N LEU A 199 6.18 7.72 -25.05
CA LEU A 199 6.13 8.29 -23.71
C LEU A 199 7.06 9.49 -23.57
N ASP A 200 6.70 10.42 -22.69
CA ASP A 200 7.54 11.56 -22.35
C ASP A 200 8.75 11.09 -21.53
N GLN A 201 9.91 11.01 -22.19
CA GLN A 201 11.13 10.48 -21.58
C GLN A 201 11.62 11.31 -20.39
N SER A 202 11.34 12.61 -20.36
CA SER A 202 11.77 13.45 -19.24
C SER A 202 11.06 13.05 -17.95
N PHE A 203 9.74 12.79 -18.02
CA PHE A 203 9.00 12.30 -16.86
C PHE A 203 9.37 10.86 -16.49
N ILE A 204 9.61 9.99 -17.47
CA ILE A 204 10.08 8.61 -17.21
C ILE A 204 11.41 8.62 -16.46
N GLU A 205 12.40 9.39 -16.93
CA GLU A 205 13.72 9.47 -16.31
C GLU A 205 13.65 10.02 -14.89
N ARG A 206 12.87 11.09 -14.66
CA ARG A 206 12.68 11.67 -13.32
C ARG A 206 12.01 10.70 -12.36
N PHE A 207 10.96 10.00 -12.80
CA PHE A 207 10.30 8.98 -12.01
C PHE A 207 11.24 7.81 -11.69
N ASN A 208 11.99 7.32 -12.68
CA ASN A 208 12.95 6.23 -12.49
C ASN A 208 14.08 6.63 -11.55
N ASN A 209 14.58 7.86 -11.62
CA ASN A 209 15.59 8.35 -10.69
C ASN A 209 15.09 8.34 -9.24
N ALA A 210 13.85 8.77 -9.00
CA ALA A 210 13.22 8.67 -7.68
C ALA A 210 13.06 7.21 -7.23
N MET A 211 12.60 6.32 -8.10
CA MET A 211 12.43 4.90 -7.76
C MET A 211 13.77 4.16 -7.56
N CYS A 212 14.84 4.57 -8.25
CA CYS A 212 16.19 4.03 -8.08
C CYS A 212 16.85 4.48 -6.76
N ASP A 213 16.37 5.57 -6.15
CA ASP A 213 16.76 5.99 -4.81
C ASP A 213 15.93 5.24 -3.76
N ASP A 214 16.29 3.97 -3.49
CA ASP A 214 15.64 3.11 -2.47
C ASP A 214 14.10 3.10 -2.56
N PHE A 215 13.53 3.03 -3.77
CA PHE A 215 12.09 3.05 -3.99
C PHE A 215 11.41 4.27 -3.36
N ASN A 216 11.98 5.47 -3.52
CA ASN A 216 11.43 6.71 -3.00
C ASN A 216 10.14 7.12 -3.73
N THR A 217 9.05 6.45 -3.36
CA THR A 217 7.72 6.67 -3.92
C THR A 217 7.18 8.05 -3.57
N ALA A 218 7.59 8.66 -2.46
CA ALA A 218 7.17 10.02 -2.11
C ALA A 218 7.66 11.05 -3.16
N GLU A 219 8.90 10.94 -3.61
CA GLU A 219 9.43 11.77 -4.69
C GLU A 219 8.83 11.39 -6.05
N ALA A 220 8.65 10.09 -6.32
CA ALA A 220 7.99 9.63 -7.54
C ALA A 220 6.55 10.17 -7.66
N MET A 221 5.81 10.25 -6.54
CA MET A 221 4.47 10.84 -6.48
C MET A 221 4.48 12.33 -6.82
N ALA A 222 5.52 13.08 -6.44
CA ALA A 222 5.66 14.49 -6.83
C ALA A 222 5.78 14.63 -8.36
N VAL A 223 6.59 13.78 -9.00
CA VAL A 223 6.72 13.71 -10.47
C VAL A 223 5.36 13.39 -11.12
N LEU A 224 4.60 12.45 -10.56
CA LEU A 224 3.26 12.12 -11.06
C LEU A 224 2.29 13.30 -10.97
N PHE A 225 2.31 14.08 -9.89
CA PHE A 225 1.45 15.25 -9.75
C PHE A 225 1.81 16.39 -10.71
N GLU A 226 3.10 16.59 -10.99
CA GLU A 226 3.53 17.51 -12.03
C GLU A 226 3.03 17.06 -13.41
N LEU A 227 3.22 15.79 -13.75
CA LEU A 227 2.71 15.21 -15.00
C LEU A 227 1.18 15.33 -15.12
N ASN A 228 0.46 15.12 -14.01
CA ASN A 228 -0.98 15.28 -13.94
C ASN A 228 -1.43 16.72 -14.24
N LYS A 229 -0.69 17.71 -13.73
CA LYS A 229 -0.92 19.13 -14.01
C LYS A 229 -0.68 19.46 -15.47
N GLU A 230 0.39 18.94 -16.05
CA GLU A 230 0.74 19.13 -17.46
C GLU A 230 -0.29 18.51 -18.40
N LEU A 231 -0.78 17.30 -18.09
CA LEU A 231 -1.89 16.68 -18.83
C LEU A 231 -3.14 17.58 -18.84
N ASN A 232 -3.55 18.07 -17.66
CA ASN A 232 -4.72 18.94 -17.57
C ASN A 232 -4.56 20.23 -18.36
N ARG A 233 -3.35 20.81 -18.38
CA ARG A 233 -3.02 21.98 -19.20
C ARG A 233 -3.18 21.66 -20.70
N ALA A 234 -2.56 20.57 -21.17
CA ALA A 234 -2.62 20.18 -22.58
C ALA A 234 -4.05 19.88 -23.05
N VAL A 235 -4.87 19.23 -22.21
CA VAL A 235 -6.30 19.00 -22.49
C VAL A 235 -7.06 20.33 -22.59
N LYS A 236 -6.83 21.26 -21.65
CA LYS A 236 -7.49 22.57 -21.64
C LYS A 236 -7.11 23.44 -22.84
N GLU A 237 -5.85 23.38 -23.27
CA GLU A 237 -5.33 24.10 -24.44
C GLU A 237 -5.60 23.36 -25.76
N GLU A 238 -6.34 22.25 -25.72
CA GLU A 238 -6.71 21.41 -26.86
C GLU A 238 -5.51 20.85 -27.66
N GLN A 239 -4.36 20.66 -27.01
CA GLN A 239 -3.13 20.11 -27.60
C GLN A 239 -3.18 18.59 -27.67
N ALA A 240 -3.93 18.06 -28.65
CA ALA A 240 -4.27 16.63 -28.73
C ALA A 240 -3.06 15.67 -28.69
N ASP A 241 -2.00 15.94 -29.46
CA ASP A 241 -0.84 15.05 -29.54
C ASP A 241 -0.05 15.03 -28.22
N GLN A 242 0.19 16.21 -27.64
CA GLN A 242 0.87 16.34 -26.35
C GLN A 242 0.04 15.72 -25.22
N ALA A 243 -1.26 15.99 -25.17
CA ALA A 243 -2.16 15.40 -24.18
C ALA A 243 -2.15 13.86 -24.25
N THR A 244 -2.09 13.28 -25.46
CA THR A 244 -2.05 11.82 -25.66
C THR A 244 -0.75 11.20 -25.15
N VAL A 245 0.39 11.86 -25.38
CA VAL A 245 1.69 11.42 -24.83
C VAL A 245 1.69 11.51 -23.30
N LEU A 246 1.26 12.63 -22.73
CA LEU A 246 1.23 12.84 -21.28
C LEU A 246 0.26 11.88 -20.58
N TYR A 247 -0.92 11.63 -21.16
CA TYR A 247 -1.89 10.66 -20.65
C TYR A 247 -1.32 9.23 -20.66
N SER A 248 -0.68 8.83 -21.77
CA SER A 248 -0.06 7.50 -21.89
C SER A 248 1.10 7.34 -20.90
N THR A 249 1.89 8.39 -20.70
CA THR A 249 3.00 8.42 -19.73
C THR A 249 2.49 8.34 -18.31
N LEU A 250 1.46 9.11 -17.96
CA LEU A 250 0.88 9.12 -16.61
C LEU A 250 0.26 7.76 -16.28
N ARG A 251 -0.46 7.17 -17.24
CA ARG A 251 -1.02 5.81 -17.11
C ARG A 251 0.08 4.77 -16.94
N HIS A 252 1.17 4.85 -17.71
CA HIS A 252 2.30 3.93 -17.58
C HIS A 252 2.94 4.00 -16.19
N LEU A 253 3.24 5.20 -15.70
CA LEU A 253 3.92 5.40 -14.41
C LEU A 253 3.02 5.09 -13.20
N THR A 254 1.75 5.51 -13.23
CA THR A 254 0.78 5.14 -12.18
C THR A 254 0.57 3.63 -12.11
N ASN A 255 0.63 2.92 -13.25
CA ASN A 255 0.54 1.46 -13.29
C ASN A 255 1.70 0.75 -12.57
N ILE A 256 2.92 1.31 -12.60
CA ILE A 256 4.05 0.76 -11.83
C ILE A 256 3.75 0.76 -10.33
N LEU A 257 3.09 1.81 -9.84
CA LEU A 257 2.65 1.91 -8.44
C LEU A 257 1.30 1.23 -8.20
N GLY A 258 0.66 0.66 -9.22
CA GLY A 258 -0.69 0.08 -9.15
C GLY A 258 -1.76 1.09 -8.74
N LEU A 259 -1.67 2.32 -9.25
CA LEU A 259 -2.63 3.40 -9.05
C LEU A 259 -3.41 3.67 -10.34
N VAL A 260 -4.61 4.23 -10.20
CA VAL A 260 -5.55 4.53 -11.30
C VAL A 260 -5.90 3.28 -12.14
N GLN A 261 -6.17 2.16 -11.45
CA GLN A 261 -6.38 0.84 -12.05
C GLN A 261 -7.85 0.54 -12.39
N HIS A 262 -8.79 1.30 -11.83
CA HIS A 262 -10.21 1.07 -12.00
C HIS A 262 -10.77 1.90 -13.16
N ASN A 263 -11.98 1.54 -13.61
CA ASN A 263 -12.72 2.40 -14.52
C ASN A 263 -12.93 3.78 -13.85
N VAL A 264 -12.73 4.84 -14.64
CA VAL A 264 -12.72 6.20 -14.14
C VAL A 264 -14.07 6.64 -13.59
N ASP A 265 -15.16 6.29 -14.28
CA ASP A 265 -16.51 6.64 -13.81
C ASP A 265 -16.91 5.80 -12.60
N ASP A 266 -16.55 4.51 -12.57
CA ASP A 266 -16.85 3.63 -11.43
C ASP A 266 -16.15 4.14 -10.15
N PHE A 267 -14.87 4.51 -10.25
CA PHE A 267 -14.14 5.06 -9.09
C PHE A 267 -14.74 6.39 -8.62
N LEU A 268 -15.03 7.31 -9.54
CA LEU A 268 -15.55 8.65 -9.19
C LEU A 268 -17.01 8.64 -8.70
N LYS A 269 -17.77 7.59 -9.00
CA LYS A 269 -19.12 7.37 -8.48
C LYS A 269 -19.16 6.51 -7.21
N SER A 270 -18.06 5.82 -6.90
CA SER A 270 -17.97 4.91 -5.76
C SER A 270 -18.37 5.57 -4.45
N ASP A 271 -19.26 4.90 -3.73
CA ASP A 271 -19.80 5.28 -2.43
C ASP A 271 -18.97 4.72 -1.25
N ILE A 272 -17.99 3.85 -1.54
CA ILE A 272 -17.17 3.21 -0.52
C ILE A 272 -16.40 4.29 0.26
N GLY A 273 -16.76 4.44 1.52
CA GLY A 273 -16.16 5.42 2.43
C GLY A 273 -16.72 6.83 2.40
N GLN A 274 -17.89 7.02 1.82
CA GLN A 274 -18.69 8.23 1.96
C GLN A 274 -20.03 7.89 2.58
N GLU A 275 -20.68 8.89 3.17
CA GLU A 275 -22.11 8.75 3.48
C GLU A 275 -22.86 8.44 2.18
N ALA A 276 -23.81 7.50 2.25
CA ALA A 276 -24.63 7.17 1.11
C ALA A 276 -25.32 8.45 0.61
N LEU A 277 -25.30 8.70 -0.71
CA LEU A 277 -26.11 9.77 -1.26
C LEU A 277 -27.57 9.47 -0.91
N ALA A 278 -28.33 10.51 -0.59
CA ALA A 278 -29.77 10.37 -0.38
C ALA A 278 -30.51 9.93 -1.66
N LEU A 279 -29.89 10.14 -2.83
CA LEU A 279 -30.41 9.83 -4.15
C LEU A 279 -29.67 8.63 -4.76
N SER A 280 -30.41 7.77 -5.43
CA SER A 280 -29.89 6.76 -6.34
C SER A 280 -29.38 7.39 -7.65
N ASP A 281 -28.49 6.69 -8.35
CA ASP A 281 -28.01 7.08 -9.68
C ASP A 281 -29.17 7.41 -10.64
N ALA A 282 -30.24 6.62 -10.61
CA ALA A 282 -31.41 6.83 -11.47
C ALA A 282 -32.16 8.14 -11.14
N GLU A 283 -32.26 8.49 -9.85
CA GLU A 283 -32.86 9.76 -9.43
C GLU A 283 -31.99 10.95 -9.81
N ILE A 284 -30.66 10.80 -9.72
CA ILE A 284 -29.72 11.84 -10.14
C ILE A 284 -29.83 12.08 -11.65
N GLU A 285 -29.89 11.03 -12.47
CA GLU A 285 -30.08 11.15 -13.91
C GLU A 285 -31.44 11.82 -14.25
N ASP A 286 -32.50 11.52 -13.50
CA ASP A 286 -33.79 12.18 -13.66
C ASP A 286 -33.71 13.69 -13.35
N PHE A 287 -33.05 14.08 -12.26
CA PHE A 287 -32.79 15.50 -11.96
C PHE A 287 -31.96 16.18 -13.04
N ILE A 288 -30.95 15.51 -13.60
CA ILE A 288 -30.15 16.04 -14.70
C ILE A 288 -31.04 16.27 -15.93
N GLN A 289 -31.93 15.32 -16.26
CA GLN A 289 -32.85 15.46 -17.37
C GLN A 289 -33.84 16.62 -17.15
N GLN A 290 -34.42 16.74 -15.96
CA GLN A 290 -35.28 17.88 -15.59
C GLN A 290 -34.56 19.22 -15.72
N ARG A 291 -33.26 19.25 -15.35
CA ARG A 291 -32.42 20.45 -15.49
C ARG A 291 -32.14 20.78 -16.96
N VAL A 292 -31.86 19.78 -17.78
CA VAL A 292 -31.70 19.95 -19.24
C VAL A 292 -32.97 20.55 -19.85
N ASP A 293 -34.13 20.06 -19.45
CA ASP A 293 -35.41 20.55 -19.97
C ASP A 293 -35.75 21.96 -19.46
N ALA A 294 -35.39 22.29 -18.20
CA ALA A 294 -35.47 23.66 -17.68
C ALA A 294 -34.57 24.63 -18.47
N LYS A 295 -33.33 24.23 -18.78
CA LYS A 295 -32.42 25.01 -19.64
C LYS A 295 -33.00 25.22 -21.05
N LYS A 296 -33.57 24.17 -21.66
CA LYS A 296 -34.24 24.27 -22.99
C LYS A 296 -35.42 25.23 -22.95
N ALA A 297 -36.19 25.23 -21.86
CA ALA A 297 -37.29 26.15 -21.62
C ALA A 297 -36.85 27.58 -21.22
N LYS A 298 -35.53 27.84 -21.13
CA LYS A 298 -34.93 29.10 -20.64
C LYS A 298 -35.32 29.46 -19.19
N ASP A 299 -35.70 28.47 -18.40
CA ASP A 299 -35.94 28.59 -16.97
C ASP A 299 -34.63 28.35 -16.20
N PHE A 300 -33.77 29.38 -16.19
CA PHE A 300 -32.46 29.31 -15.56
C PHE A 300 -32.55 29.22 -14.03
N ALA A 301 -33.56 29.84 -13.42
CA ALA A 301 -33.79 29.78 -11.98
C ALA A 301 -34.08 28.34 -11.52
N LYS A 302 -34.94 27.61 -12.26
CA LYS A 302 -35.18 26.20 -11.98
C LYS A 302 -33.95 25.34 -12.24
N ALA A 303 -33.21 25.59 -13.32
CA ALA A 303 -32.00 24.84 -13.64
C ALA A 303 -30.91 24.99 -12.56
N ASP A 304 -30.75 26.19 -12.01
CA ASP A 304 -29.81 26.47 -10.91
C ASP A 304 -30.31 25.91 -9.58
N GLY A 305 -31.62 25.95 -9.32
CA GLY A 305 -32.23 25.32 -8.15
C GLY A 305 -32.01 23.80 -8.12
N ILE A 306 -32.13 23.12 -9.27
CA ILE A 306 -31.83 21.68 -9.37
C ILE A 306 -30.35 21.41 -9.12
N ARG A 307 -29.45 22.21 -9.69
CA ARG A 307 -28.00 22.07 -9.44
C ARG A 307 -27.68 22.23 -7.96
N GLN A 308 -28.24 23.23 -7.29
CA GLN A 308 -28.00 23.47 -5.88
C GLN A 308 -28.54 22.33 -5.02
N SER A 309 -29.76 21.86 -5.30
CA SER A 309 -30.36 20.71 -4.60
C SER A 309 -29.50 19.44 -4.70
N LEU A 310 -28.94 19.17 -5.89
CA LEU A 310 -28.02 18.06 -6.09
C LEU A 310 -26.71 18.26 -5.30
N LEU A 311 -26.16 19.48 -5.32
CA LEU A 311 -24.94 19.80 -4.57
C LEU A 311 -25.12 19.66 -3.06
N ASP A 312 -26.24 20.14 -2.53
CA ASP A 312 -26.61 20.02 -1.10
C ASP A 312 -26.75 18.56 -0.66
N GLN A 313 -27.03 17.66 -1.61
CA GLN A 313 -27.11 16.22 -1.41
C GLN A 313 -25.79 15.50 -1.72
N GLY A 314 -24.70 16.24 -1.96
CA GLY A 314 -23.38 15.67 -2.22
C GLY A 314 -23.13 15.26 -3.68
N VAL A 315 -23.88 15.81 -4.64
CA VAL A 315 -23.71 15.54 -6.09
C VAL A 315 -23.24 16.78 -6.83
N VAL A 316 -22.07 16.69 -7.45
CA VAL A 316 -21.51 17.78 -8.27
C VAL A 316 -21.83 17.53 -9.74
N LEU A 317 -22.42 18.55 -10.40
CA LEU A 317 -22.70 18.54 -11.84
C LEU A 317 -21.63 19.27 -12.64
N GLU A 318 -21.13 18.61 -13.68
CA GLU A 318 -20.15 19.15 -14.62
C GLU A 318 -20.78 19.22 -16.03
N ASP A 319 -20.95 20.44 -16.56
CA ASP A 319 -21.47 20.63 -17.92
C ASP A 319 -20.30 20.52 -18.92
N THR A 320 -20.36 19.55 -19.84
CA THR A 320 -19.37 19.33 -20.90
C THR A 320 -19.96 19.62 -22.28
N ARG A 321 -19.12 19.65 -23.34
CA ARG A 321 -19.59 19.77 -24.73
C ARG A 321 -20.52 18.61 -25.16
N GLN A 322 -20.45 17.46 -24.50
CA GLN A 322 -21.20 16.25 -24.84
C GLN A 322 -22.46 16.06 -23.97
N GLY A 323 -22.63 16.88 -22.92
CA GLY A 323 -23.76 16.76 -21.98
C GLY A 323 -23.34 17.07 -20.53
N THR A 324 -24.31 17.01 -19.62
CA THR A 324 -24.05 17.11 -18.18
C THR A 324 -23.64 15.74 -17.64
N VAL A 325 -22.50 15.67 -16.96
CA VAL A 325 -22.08 14.50 -16.18
C VAL A 325 -22.12 14.84 -14.69
N TRP A 326 -22.12 13.82 -13.83
CA TRP A 326 -22.10 14.01 -12.39
C TRP A 326 -21.08 13.12 -11.70
N ARG A 327 -20.78 13.50 -10.45
CA ARG A 327 -19.95 12.76 -9.50
C ARG A 327 -20.36 13.07 -8.06
N ARG A 328 -19.85 12.30 -7.10
CA ARG A 328 -19.96 12.63 -5.68
C ARG A 328 -19.09 13.85 -5.34
N ALA A 329 -19.56 14.67 -4.42
CA ALA A 329 -18.79 15.73 -3.79
C ALA A 329 -17.69 15.11 -2.92
N ASP A 330 -16.56 15.82 -2.80
CA ASP A 330 -15.37 15.36 -2.08
C ASP A 330 -15.53 15.40 -0.56
#